data_AF-A0A126RS68-F1
#
_entry.id   AF-A0A126RS68-F1
#
_cell.length_a   1.000
_cell.length_b   1.000
_cell.length_c   1.000
_cell.angle_alpha   90.00
_cell.angle_beta   90.00
_cell.angle_gamma   90.00
#
_symmetry.space_group_name_H-M   'P 1'
#
loop_
_entity.id
_entity.type
_entity.pdbx_description
1 polymer ?
#
loop_
_entity_poly.entity_id
_entity_poly.type
_entity_poly.pdbx_seq_one_letter_code
_entity_poly.pdbx_strand_id
1 'polypeptide(L)'
;MAHRIHPTLLREYDIRGVVGQTLSEADGYAVGRSFGTIIKRAGGSRVAVGYDGRLSSPALEQAVVHGLQDSGTDVVRIGLGPTPMLYYAEAVLDVDGGIQITGSHNPTDHNGFKLVLAHNAFFGSDIANLGAMAAAGDWSEARSESGGGVETIAIMDRYVARLMEGFDGAAWRIGWDAGNGAAGPVVDKLVKLLPGEHHVLFTQIDGHFPHHHPDPTVEANLADLKALVRSKKLDFGVAFDGDGDRIGVIDGKGRVIWGDQLLGIFAELVLKDRPNATIVADVKASQTLFDRISALGGQPLMWKTGHSLIKSKMKEIAAPLGGEMTGHIFFADDYYGFDDGLYAAVRLIRSLTRLRRSVTALRDEMPDMANTPEIRFPVEESRKFAVVEEVRARLLAAGASVDETDGLRVNTADGWWLLRASNTQDSLVTRAEAKDAEGLARLIADIDAQLADSDVIRP
;
A
#
# COMPACT_ATOMS: atom_id res chain seq x y z
N MET A 1 -3.47 29.48 17.83
CA MET A 1 -4.14 28.39 18.57
C MET A 1 -3.22 27.17 18.52
N ALA A 2 -3.32 26.26 19.49
CA ALA A 2 -2.61 24.99 19.49
C ALA A 2 -3.62 23.84 19.48
N HIS A 3 -3.27 22.70 18.88
CA HIS A 3 -4.12 21.51 18.81
C HIS A 3 -3.32 20.26 19.13
N ARG A 4 -3.81 19.43 20.07
CA ARG A 4 -3.15 18.17 20.43
C ARG A 4 -3.81 17.03 19.66
N ILE A 5 -3.14 16.58 18.60
CA ILE A 5 -3.52 15.36 17.88
C ILE A 5 -3.31 14.16 18.81
N HIS A 6 -4.28 13.24 18.85
CA HIS A 6 -4.17 12.04 19.66
C HIS A 6 -2.95 11.20 19.20
N PRO A 7 -2.03 10.78 20.10
CA PRO A 7 -0.78 10.13 19.67
C PRO A 7 -0.98 8.86 18.83
N THR A 8 -2.04 8.09 19.07
CA THR A 8 -2.32 6.86 18.29
C THR A 8 -2.75 7.13 16.83
N LEU A 9 -3.07 8.38 16.49
CA LEU A 9 -3.29 8.78 15.10
C LEU A 9 -1.97 8.85 14.32
N LEU A 10 -0.88 9.26 14.97
CA LEU A 10 0.42 9.54 14.37
C LEU A 10 1.20 8.24 14.21
N ARG A 11 0.99 7.52 13.11
CA ARG A 11 1.62 6.22 12.84
C ARG A 11 2.88 6.39 12.00
N GLU A 12 3.57 5.28 11.76
CA GLU A 12 4.83 5.27 11.01
C GLU A 12 4.68 5.74 9.55
N TYR A 13 3.60 5.39 8.84
CA TYR A 13 3.50 5.66 7.40
C TYR A 13 2.42 6.68 7.02
N ASP A 14 1.45 6.90 7.91
CA ASP A 14 0.29 7.73 7.70
C ASP A 14 -0.32 8.19 9.03
N ILE A 15 -1.36 9.01 8.95
CA ILE A 15 -2.17 9.41 10.09
C ILE A 15 -3.51 8.66 10.02
N ARG A 16 -3.91 7.90 11.04
CA ARG A 16 -5.13 7.06 10.97
C ARG A 16 -5.83 6.88 12.30
N GLY A 17 -7.15 7.00 12.31
CA GLY A 17 -7.96 6.75 13.50
C GLY A 17 -9.41 6.42 13.21
N VAL A 18 -10.17 6.30 14.29
CA VAL A 18 -11.61 6.03 14.29
C VAL A 18 -12.36 7.35 14.41
N VAL A 19 -13.21 7.64 13.43
CA VAL A 19 -13.96 8.90 13.35
C VAL A 19 -14.92 9.00 14.53
N GLY A 20 -14.92 10.16 15.20
CA GLY A 20 -15.73 10.42 16.39
C GLY A 20 -15.17 9.83 17.69
N GLN A 21 -14.07 9.08 17.64
CA GLN A 21 -13.36 8.59 18.83
C GLN A 21 -11.95 9.18 18.94
N THR A 22 -11.09 8.87 17.97
CA THR A 22 -9.69 9.34 17.94
C THR A 22 -9.46 10.34 16.83
N LEU A 23 -10.30 10.36 15.78
CA LEU A 23 -10.19 11.26 14.65
C LEU A 23 -11.42 12.18 14.55
N SER A 24 -11.19 13.48 14.38
CA SER A 24 -12.22 14.51 14.21
C SER A 24 -11.87 15.52 13.11
N GLU A 25 -12.82 16.37 12.73
CA GLU A 25 -12.57 17.50 11.83
C GLU A 25 -11.50 18.46 12.37
N ALA A 26 -11.41 18.64 13.69
CA ALA A 26 -10.36 19.47 14.31
C ALA A 26 -8.95 18.90 14.03
N ASP A 27 -8.81 17.58 14.00
CA ASP A 27 -7.56 16.92 13.61
C ASP A 27 -7.26 17.14 12.12
N GLY A 28 -8.28 17.04 11.26
CA GLY A 28 -8.14 17.36 9.83
C GLY A 28 -7.66 18.80 9.59
N TYR A 29 -8.26 19.77 10.29
CA TYR A 29 -7.82 21.16 10.27
C TYR A 29 -6.37 21.30 10.75
N ALA A 30 -6.00 20.70 11.88
CA ALA A 30 -4.65 20.77 12.42
C ALA A 30 -3.61 20.13 11.50
N VAL A 31 -3.95 19.01 10.84
CA VAL A 31 -3.10 18.37 9.83
C VAL A 31 -2.90 19.29 8.63
N GLY A 32 -3.97 19.85 8.06
CA GLY A 32 -3.88 20.80 6.95
C GLY A 32 -3.06 22.03 7.32
N ARG A 33 -3.28 22.58 8.52
CA ARG A 33 -2.57 23.76 9.01
C ARG A 33 -1.07 23.53 9.23
N SER A 34 -0.72 22.39 9.80
CA SER A 34 0.66 22.02 10.07
C SER A 34 1.39 21.67 8.77
N PHE A 35 0.77 20.88 7.89
CA PHE A 35 1.36 20.51 6.61
C PHE A 35 1.55 21.72 5.70
N GLY A 36 0.56 22.62 5.60
CA GLY A 36 0.70 23.87 4.87
C GLY A 36 1.83 24.75 5.44
N THR A 37 1.98 24.82 6.76
CA THR A 37 3.12 25.51 7.39
C THR A 37 4.47 24.91 6.96
N ILE A 38 4.58 23.57 6.92
CA ILE A 38 5.78 22.87 6.45
C ILE A 38 6.08 23.26 4.98
N ILE A 39 5.07 23.22 4.11
CA ILE A 39 5.17 23.60 2.69
C ILE A 39 5.69 25.04 2.56
N LYS A 40 5.08 26.00 3.27
CA LYS A 40 5.50 27.41 3.24
C LYS A 40 6.94 27.60 3.71
N ARG A 41 7.36 26.90 4.78
CA ARG A 41 8.73 26.99 5.31
C ARG A 41 9.75 26.38 4.36
N ALA A 42 9.36 25.40 3.57
CA ALA A 42 10.16 24.84 2.48
C ALA A 42 10.18 25.72 1.21
N GLY A 43 9.44 26.84 1.19
CA GLY A 43 9.36 27.75 0.05
C GLY A 43 8.25 27.44 -0.96
N GLY A 44 7.46 26.38 -0.73
CA GLY A 44 6.31 26.02 -1.54
C GLY A 44 5.08 26.89 -1.25
N SER A 45 4.04 26.70 -2.06
CA SER A 45 2.78 27.44 -1.95
C SER A 45 1.54 26.67 -2.35
N ARG A 46 1.63 25.48 -2.94
CA ARG A 46 0.45 24.76 -3.48
C ARG A 46 0.38 23.32 -3.00
N VAL A 47 -0.81 22.85 -2.63
CA VAL A 47 -1.04 21.46 -2.18
C VAL A 47 -2.26 20.86 -2.88
N ALA A 48 -2.10 19.67 -3.44
CA ALA A 48 -3.21 18.87 -3.96
C ALA A 48 -3.97 18.15 -2.84
N VAL A 49 -5.30 18.12 -2.91
CA VAL A 49 -6.14 17.43 -1.90
C VAL A 49 -7.17 16.55 -2.60
N GLY A 50 -7.14 15.26 -2.26
CA GLY A 50 -8.06 14.24 -2.74
C GLY A 50 -8.61 13.42 -1.59
N TYR A 51 -9.69 12.67 -1.83
CA TYR A 51 -10.30 11.84 -0.80
C TYR A 51 -10.96 10.57 -1.33
N ASP A 52 -11.08 9.54 -0.49
CA ASP A 52 -11.72 8.27 -0.81
C ASP A 52 -13.25 8.26 -0.60
N GLY A 53 -13.89 7.11 -0.85
CA GLY A 53 -15.34 6.95 -0.80
C GLY A 53 -16.00 6.87 0.58
N ARG A 54 -15.28 7.15 1.68
CA ARG A 54 -15.85 7.02 3.03
C ARG A 54 -16.81 8.16 3.36
N LEU A 55 -17.79 7.86 4.20
CA LEU A 55 -18.84 8.81 4.60
C LEU A 55 -18.28 10.06 5.31
N SER A 56 -17.17 9.90 6.03
CA SER A 56 -16.50 10.98 6.76
C SER A 56 -15.52 11.80 5.91
N SER A 57 -15.14 11.31 4.74
CA SER A 57 -14.12 11.94 3.89
C SER A 57 -14.49 13.36 3.42
N PRO A 58 -15.75 13.68 3.03
CA PRO A 58 -16.11 15.04 2.65
C PRO A 58 -15.93 16.09 3.77
N ALA A 59 -16.28 15.75 5.01
CA ALA A 59 -16.16 16.67 6.14
C ALA A 59 -14.68 16.86 6.55
N LEU A 60 -13.91 15.77 6.58
CA LEU A 60 -12.48 15.82 6.86
C LEU A 60 -11.71 16.60 5.77
N GLU A 61 -12.09 16.44 4.51
CA GLU A 61 -11.50 17.20 3.41
C GLU A 61 -11.75 18.70 3.56
N GLN A 62 -12.97 19.12 3.88
CA GLN A 62 -13.27 20.54 4.14
C GLN A 62 -12.39 21.10 5.28
N ALA A 63 -12.20 20.33 6.35
CA ALA A 63 -11.34 20.74 7.45
C ALA A 63 -9.87 20.86 7.04
N VAL A 64 -9.34 19.90 6.28
CA VAL A 64 -7.97 19.92 5.74
C VAL A 64 -7.76 21.13 4.81
N VAL A 65 -8.69 21.36 3.87
CA VAL A 65 -8.66 22.51 2.96
C VAL A 65 -8.63 23.81 3.74
N HIS A 66 -9.51 23.95 4.73
CA HIS A 66 -9.54 25.14 5.59
C HIS A 66 -8.19 25.35 6.29
N GLY A 67 -7.62 24.31 6.91
CA GLY A 67 -6.31 24.39 7.57
C GLY A 67 -5.19 24.81 6.60
N LEU A 68 -5.18 24.27 5.38
CA LEU A 68 -4.21 24.65 4.35
C LEU A 68 -4.34 26.12 3.93
N GLN A 69 -5.56 26.59 3.64
CA GLN A 69 -5.79 28.00 3.28
C GLN A 69 -5.31 28.95 4.37
N ASP A 70 -5.61 28.58 5.61
CA ASP A 70 -5.26 29.34 6.80
C ASP A 70 -3.73 29.47 6.96
N SER A 71 -2.95 28.48 6.51
CA SER A 71 -1.49 28.54 6.44
C SER A 71 -0.94 29.47 5.33
N GLY A 72 -1.82 30.01 4.47
CA GLY A 72 -1.44 30.77 3.27
C GLY A 72 -0.95 29.89 2.12
N THR A 73 -1.39 28.62 2.09
CA THR A 73 -1.12 27.65 1.03
C THR A 73 -2.34 27.56 0.12
N ASP A 74 -2.13 27.65 -1.19
CA ASP A 74 -3.15 27.45 -2.19
C ASP A 74 -3.50 25.96 -2.31
N VAL A 75 -4.78 25.65 -2.48
CA VAL A 75 -5.29 24.27 -2.47
C VAL A 75 -5.86 23.89 -3.83
N VAL A 76 -5.39 22.77 -4.35
CA VAL A 76 -5.88 22.16 -5.59
C VAL A 76 -6.72 20.94 -5.24
N ARG A 77 -8.04 21.10 -5.20
CA ARG A 77 -8.97 20.00 -4.91
C ARG A 77 -9.11 19.13 -6.15
N ILE A 78 -8.82 17.84 -6.02
CA ILE A 78 -9.01 16.85 -7.10
C ILE A 78 -10.26 15.99 -6.89
N GLY A 79 -10.90 16.12 -5.73
CA GLY A 79 -12.17 15.47 -5.40
C GLY A 79 -12.04 13.99 -5.02
N LEU A 80 -13.16 13.29 -5.17
CA LEU A 80 -13.30 11.86 -4.87
C LEU A 80 -12.55 11.00 -5.88
N GLY A 81 -11.65 10.16 -5.39
CA GLY A 81 -10.95 9.17 -6.22
C GLY A 81 -9.89 8.37 -5.46
N PRO A 82 -9.19 7.45 -6.15
CA PRO A 82 -8.23 6.57 -5.51
C PRO A 82 -6.96 7.33 -5.11
N THR A 83 -6.26 6.83 -4.09
CA THR A 83 -4.97 7.35 -3.62
C THR A 83 -3.94 7.59 -4.74
N PRO A 84 -3.71 6.65 -5.69
CA PRO A 84 -2.79 6.92 -6.80
C PRO A 84 -3.24 8.05 -7.74
N MET A 85 -4.52 8.43 -7.77
CA MET A 85 -4.96 9.62 -8.51
C MET A 85 -4.43 10.90 -7.87
N LEU A 86 -4.32 10.96 -6.53
CA LEU A 86 -3.64 12.06 -5.85
C LEU A 86 -2.15 12.05 -6.16
N TYR A 87 -1.49 10.89 -6.08
CA TYR A 87 -0.06 10.81 -6.38
C TYR A 87 0.25 11.23 -7.82
N TYR A 88 -0.61 10.86 -8.77
CA TYR A 88 -0.53 11.36 -10.13
C TYR A 88 -0.73 12.87 -10.22
N ALA A 89 -1.74 13.42 -9.52
CA ALA A 89 -1.96 14.86 -9.49
C ALA A 89 -0.75 15.62 -8.94
N GLU A 90 -0.14 15.11 -7.87
CA GLU A 90 1.09 15.67 -7.28
C GLU A 90 2.28 15.59 -8.25
N ALA A 91 2.39 14.51 -9.03
CA ALA A 91 3.47 14.33 -10.00
C ALA A 91 3.35 15.18 -11.27
N VAL A 92 2.15 15.66 -11.65
CA VAL A 92 1.93 16.33 -12.95
C VAL A 92 1.32 17.73 -12.87
N LEU A 93 0.87 18.16 -11.70
CA LEU A 93 0.43 19.52 -11.45
C LEU A 93 1.55 20.33 -10.79
N ASP A 94 1.45 21.64 -10.90
CA ASP A 94 2.35 22.58 -10.24
C ASP A 94 1.95 22.71 -8.76
N VAL A 95 2.29 21.68 -7.97
CA VAL A 95 2.04 21.59 -6.52
C VAL A 95 3.29 21.11 -5.78
N ASP A 96 3.42 21.48 -4.52
CA ASP A 96 4.57 21.18 -3.66
C ASP A 96 4.31 20.01 -2.70
N GLY A 97 3.10 19.47 -2.71
CA GLY A 97 2.71 18.32 -1.92
C GLY A 97 1.26 17.90 -2.14
N GLY A 98 0.87 16.82 -1.45
CA GLY A 98 -0.47 16.26 -1.54
C GLY A 98 -0.96 15.66 -0.22
N ILE A 99 -2.26 15.75 0.02
CA ILE A 99 -2.95 15.05 1.13
C ILE A 99 -4.10 14.21 0.57
N GLN A 100 -4.06 12.90 0.81
CA GLN A 100 -5.19 12.00 0.54
C GLN A 100 -5.92 11.74 1.85
N ILE A 101 -7.19 12.11 1.91
CA ILE A 101 -8.08 11.71 3.00
C ILE A 101 -8.59 10.31 2.69
N THR A 102 -8.20 9.33 3.49
CA THR A 102 -8.61 7.95 3.28
C THR A 102 -8.54 7.14 4.56
N GLY A 103 -9.32 6.07 4.67
CA GLY A 103 -9.13 4.99 5.65
C GLY A 103 -8.50 3.72 5.07
N SER A 104 -8.05 3.75 3.81
CA SER A 104 -7.56 2.62 3.03
C SER A 104 -8.52 1.44 3.14
N HIS A 105 -8.04 0.29 3.59
CA HIS A 105 -8.82 -0.91 3.87
C HIS A 105 -9.23 -1.06 5.33
N ASN A 106 -9.20 -0.04 6.18
CA ASN A 106 -9.71 -0.21 7.54
C ASN A 106 -11.25 -0.33 7.56
N PRO A 107 -11.88 -0.77 8.66
CA PRO A 107 -13.34 -0.78 8.80
C PRO A 107 -13.99 0.59 8.48
N THR A 108 -15.30 0.62 8.22
CA THR A 108 -16.03 1.81 7.70
C THR A 108 -15.91 3.06 8.58
N ASP A 109 -15.75 2.89 9.89
CA ASP A 109 -15.61 3.95 10.89
C ASP A 109 -14.20 4.56 10.97
N HIS A 110 -13.23 4.02 10.24
CA HIS A 110 -11.88 4.57 10.16
C HIS A 110 -11.72 5.60 9.04
N ASN A 111 -10.82 6.57 9.24
CA ASN A 111 -10.32 7.46 8.21
C ASN A 111 -8.92 7.97 8.60
N GLY A 112 -8.33 8.87 7.82
CA GLY A 112 -6.95 9.29 8.00
C GLY A 112 -6.38 10.08 6.83
N PHE A 113 -5.08 10.26 6.83
CA PHE A 113 -4.34 11.12 5.91
C PHE A 113 -3.05 10.43 5.44
N LYS A 114 -2.89 10.29 4.12
CA LYS A 114 -1.59 9.98 3.49
C LYS A 114 -1.02 11.28 2.91
N LEU A 115 0.25 11.57 3.21
CA LEU A 115 0.89 12.84 2.85
C LEU A 115 2.09 12.60 1.93
N VAL A 116 2.28 13.51 0.97
CA VAL A 116 3.44 13.55 0.07
C VAL A 116 3.99 14.97 0.06
N LEU A 117 5.30 15.11 0.24
CA LEU A 117 6.00 16.39 0.29
C LEU A 117 7.08 16.45 -0.81
N ALA A 118 6.89 17.32 -1.81
CA ALA A 118 7.81 17.51 -2.92
C ALA A 118 8.28 16.18 -3.56
N HIS A 119 7.33 15.34 -3.96
CA HIS A 119 7.55 14.00 -4.51
C HIS A 119 8.27 13.02 -3.57
N ASN A 120 8.29 13.27 -2.26
CA ASN A 120 8.82 12.36 -1.25
C ASN A 120 7.69 11.86 -0.34
N ALA A 121 7.82 10.62 0.12
CA ALA A 121 6.93 10.10 1.14
C ALA A 121 7.11 10.89 2.45
N PHE A 122 6.00 11.18 3.14
CA PHE A 122 5.99 11.88 4.43
C PHE A 122 5.63 10.86 5.53
N PHE A 123 6.63 10.45 6.33
CA PHE A 123 6.50 9.29 7.23
C PHE A 123 7.41 9.42 8.46
N GLY A 124 7.25 8.54 9.45
CA GLY A 124 8.10 8.41 10.63
C GLY A 124 8.23 9.72 11.40
N SER A 125 9.46 10.23 11.51
CA SER A 125 9.75 11.48 12.22
C SER A 125 9.01 12.68 11.65
N ASP A 126 8.67 12.71 10.35
CA ASP A 126 7.96 13.84 9.76
C ASP A 126 6.53 13.95 10.30
N ILE A 127 5.86 12.81 10.48
CA ILE A 127 4.51 12.73 11.08
C ILE A 127 4.58 13.12 12.56
N ALA A 128 5.58 12.62 13.29
CA ALA A 128 5.79 12.99 14.69
C ALA A 128 6.05 14.50 14.86
N ASN A 129 6.88 15.09 14.00
CA ASN A 129 7.19 16.52 13.99
C ASN A 129 5.95 17.36 13.64
N LEU A 130 5.11 16.91 12.71
CA LEU A 130 3.83 17.54 12.41
C LEU A 130 2.92 17.57 13.65
N GLY A 131 2.81 16.45 14.36
CA GLY A 131 2.06 16.38 15.62
C GLY A 131 2.60 17.32 16.70
N ALA A 132 3.92 17.41 16.84
CA ALA A 132 4.57 18.33 17.77
C ALA A 132 4.32 19.81 17.40
N MET A 133 4.37 20.14 16.11
CA MET A 133 4.08 21.47 15.58
C MET A 133 2.63 21.89 15.91
N ALA A 134 1.66 20.99 15.66
CA ALA A 134 0.27 21.23 16.01
C ALA A 134 0.09 21.49 17.52
N ALA A 135 0.74 20.68 18.36
CA ALA A 135 0.66 20.80 19.82
C ALA A 135 1.30 22.09 20.36
N ALA A 136 2.34 22.60 19.68
CA ALA A 136 2.97 23.88 20.00
C ALA A 136 2.20 25.09 19.44
N GLY A 137 1.27 24.88 18.50
CA GLY A 137 0.67 25.95 17.72
C GLY A 137 1.70 26.70 16.85
N ASP A 138 2.77 26.00 16.45
CA ASP A 138 3.88 26.55 15.65
C ASP A 138 3.48 26.63 14.17
N TRP A 139 2.50 27.48 13.88
CA TRP A 139 1.93 27.64 12.54
C TRP A 139 2.34 28.97 11.92
N SER A 140 2.68 28.96 10.63
CA SER A 140 2.95 30.18 9.87
C SER A 140 1.66 30.95 9.65
N GLU A 141 1.54 32.20 10.10
CA GLU A 141 0.36 33.03 9.84
C GLU A 141 0.13 33.28 8.34
N ALA A 142 -1.13 33.33 7.92
CA ALA A 142 -1.47 33.79 6.57
C ALA A 142 -1.01 35.24 6.42
N ARG A 143 -0.21 35.54 5.40
CA ARG A 143 0.25 36.91 5.12
C ARG A 143 -0.87 37.81 4.56
N SER A 144 -1.99 37.24 4.13
CA SER A 144 -3.16 37.95 3.62
C SER A 144 -4.40 37.63 4.47
N GLU A 145 -5.31 38.60 4.58
CA GLU A 145 -6.62 38.42 5.22
C GLU A 145 -7.49 37.37 4.49
N SER A 146 -7.17 37.03 3.24
CA SER A 146 -7.91 36.08 2.41
C SER A 146 -7.43 34.63 2.52
N GLY A 147 -6.30 34.35 3.20
CA GLY A 147 -5.66 33.04 3.16
C GLY A 147 -5.18 32.64 1.76
N GLY A 148 -4.86 31.35 1.59
CA GLY A 148 -4.57 30.72 0.29
C GLY A 148 -5.83 30.49 -0.54
N GLY A 149 -5.69 30.50 -1.87
CA GLY A 149 -6.76 30.25 -2.82
C GLY A 149 -7.18 28.78 -2.88
N VAL A 150 -8.39 28.52 -3.39
CA VAL A 150 -8.88 27.15 -3.64
C VAL A 150 -9.34 27.05 -5.07
N GLU A 151 -8.84 26.05 -5.78
CA GLU A 151 -9.33 25.65 -7.09
C GLU A 151 -9.73 24.18 -7.10
N THR A 152 -10.49 23.77 -8.12
CA THR A 152 -10.89 22.38 -8.32
C THR A 152 -10.50 21.93 -9.71
N ILE A 153 -9.76 20.82 -9.80
CA ILE A 153 -9.30 20.23 -11.06
C ILE A 153 -9.86 18.82 -11.19
N ALA A 154 -10.65 18.59 -12.24
CA ALA A 154 -11.10 17.25 -12.62
C ALA A 154 -9.96 16.47 -13.27
N ILE A 155 -9.15 15.78 -12.46
CA ILE A 155 -7.93 15.08 -12.93
C ILE A 155 -8.19 13.64 -13.42
N MET A 156 -9.34 13.05 -13.09
CA MET A 156 -9.62 11.63 -13.31
C MET A 156 -9.45 11.18 -14.77
N ASP A 157 -9.93 11.95 -15.75
CA ASP A 157 -9.78 11.59 -17.17
C ASP A 157 -8.32 11.66 -17.62
N ARG A 158 -7.55 12.63 -17.11
CA ARG A 158 -6.10 12.71 -17.35
C ARG A 158 -5.35 11.56 -16.69
N TYR A 159 -5.80 11.09 -15.53
CA TYR A 159 -5.25 9.93 -14.85
C TYR A 159 -5.51 8.64 -15.63
N VAL A 160 -6.77 8.39 -16.01
CA VAL A 160 -7.13 7.23 -16.87
C VAL A 160 -6.35 7.22 -18.18
N ALA A 161 -6.23 8.39 -18.83
CA ALA A 161 -5.43 8.51 -20.05
C ALA A 161 -3.96 8.14 -19.80
N ARG A 162 -3.39 8.55 -18.67
CA ARG A 162 -2.02 8.19 -18.30
C ARG A 162 -1.84 6.71 -18.03
N LEU A 163 -2.80 6.06 -17.37
CA LEU A 163 -2.78 4.61 -17.15
C LEU A 163 -2.74 3.83 -18.46
N MET A 164 -3.41 4.34 -19.49
CA MET A 164 -3.47 3.74 -20.83
C MET A 164 -2.35 4.19 -21.77
N GLU A 165 -1.51 5.14 -21.36
CA GLU A 165 -0.43 5.66 -22.19
C GLU A 165 0.58 4.55 -22.51
N GLY A 166 0.85 4.35 -23.80
CA GLY A 166 1.74 3.29 -24.27
C GLY A 166 1.20 1.87 -24.09
N PHE A 167 -0.11 1.70 -23.87
CA PHE A 167 -0.72 0.38 -23.72
C PHE A 167 -0.64 -0.45 -25.01
N ASP A 168 -0.03 -1.63 -24.89
CA ASP A 168 0.21 -2.60 -25.96
C ASP A 168 -0.33 -4.00 -25.63
N GLY A 169 -1.31 -4.08 -24.73
CA GLY A 169 -1.89 -5.34 -24.28
C GLY A 169 -2.90 -5.95 -25.25
N ALA A 170 -2.96 -7.29 -25.28
CA ALA A 170 -3.94 -8.06 -26.02
C ALA A 170 -5.33 -8.06 -25.36
N ALA A 171 -6.33 -8.55 -26.09
CA ALA A 171 -7.68 -8.74 -25.58
C ALA A 171 -7.76 -9.91 -24.59
N TRP A 172 -8.38 -9.69 -23.43
CA TRP A 172 -8.59 -10.71 -22.39
C TRP A 172 -10.02 -10.63 -21.84
N ARG A 173 -10.49 -11.71 -21.22
CA ARG A 173 -11.75 -11.79 -20.50
C ARG A 173 -11.47 -11.58 -19.01
N ILE A 174 -11.84 -10.43 -18.45
CA ILE A 174 -11.40 -9.99 -17.12
C ILE A 174 -12.60 -9.63 -16.23
N GLY A 175 -12.58 -10.09 -14.98
CA GLY A 175 -13.47 -9.62 -13.92
C GLY A 175 -12.77 -8.53 -13.10
N TRP A 176 -13.49 -7.48 -12.73
CA TRP A 176 -12.95 -6.33 -11.98
C TRP A 176 -13.79 -6.08 -10.74
N ASP A 177 -13.17 -6.08 -9.57
CA ASP A 177 -13.84 -5.86 -8.30
C ASP A 177 -13.27 -4.64 -7.60
N ALA A 178 -14.12 -3.64 -7.35
CA ALA A 178 -13.73 -2.43 -6.65
C ALA A 178 -14.20 -2.39 -5.18
N GLY A 179 -14.95 -3.40 -4.70
CA GLY A 179 -15.42 -3.50 -3.31
C GLY A 179 -16.12 -2.24 -2.78
N ASN A 180 -16.84 -1.50 -3.63
CA ASN A 180 -17.45 -0.18 -3.35
C ASN A 180 -16.45 0.93 -2.94
N GLY A 181 -15.16 0.72 -3.15
CA GLY A 181 -14.08 1.66 -2.88
C GLY A 181 -13.85 2.67 -4.01
N ALA A 182 -12.88 3.57 -3.78
CA ALA A 182 -12.62 4.73 -4.63
C ALA A 182 -12.08 4.38 -6.03
N ALA A 183 -11.63 3.14 -6.25
CA ALA A 183 -11.17 2.66 -7.55
C ALA A 183 -12.30 2.53 -8.60
N GLY A 184 -13.56 2.37 -8.17
CA GLY A 184 -14.70 2.01 -9.03
C GLY A 184 -14.90 2.89 -10.27
N PRO A 185 -14.99 4.23 -10.14
CA PRO A 185 -15.16 5.12 -11.29
C PRO A 185 -14.01 5.09 -12.29
N VAL A 186 -12.79 4.81 -11.82
CA VAL A 186 -11.62 4.66 -12.70
C VAL A 186 -11.68 3.32 -13.43
N VAL A 187 -12.07 2.23 -12.75
CA VAL A 187 -12.34 0.93 -13.38
C VAL A 187 -13.40 1.06 -14.47
N ASP A 188 -14.53 1.71 -14.20
CA ASP A 188 -15.61 1.92 -15.18
C ASP A 188 -15.16 2.68 -16.44
N LYS A 189 -14.14 3.53 -16.32
CA LYS A 189 -13.52 4.24 -17.46
C LYS A 189 -12.49 3.35 -18.17
N LEU A 190 -11.63 2.66 -17.42
CA LEU A 190 -10.59 1.77 -17.97
C LEU A 190 -11.18 0.63 -18.80
N VAL A 191 -12.22 -0.05 -18.31
CA VAL A 191 -12.82 -1.21 -19.02
C VAL A 191 -13.47 -0.85 -20.35
N LYS A 192 -13.75 0.44 -20.60
CA LYS A 192 -14.25 0.93 -21.90
C LYS A 192 -13.13 1.17 -22.91
N LEU A 193 -11.89 1.32 -22.43
CA LEU A 193 -10.70 1.57 -23.25
C LEU A 193 -9.90 0.29 -23.49
N LEU A 194 -9.95 -0.66 -22.56
CA LEU A 194 -9.25 -1.93 -22.66
C LEU A 194 -9.90 -2.86 -23.70
N PRO A 195 -9.09 -3.64 -24.45
CA PRO A 195 -9.61 -4.62 -25.39
C PRO A 195 -10.06 -5.90 -24.68
N GLY A 196 -11.11 -6.53 -25.22
CA GLY A 196 -11.61 -7.82 -24.75
C GLY A 196 -12.98 -7.73 -24.10
N GLU A 197 -13.22 -8.61 -23.12
CA GLU A 197 -14.50 -8.73 -22.44
C GLU A 197 -14.30 -8.41 -20.95
N HIS A 198 -15.02 -7.42 -20.44
CA HIS A 198 -14.83 -6.94 -19.07
C HIS A 198 -16.15 -6.99 -18.29
N HIS A 199 -16.08 -7.55 -17.09
CA HIS A 199 -17.21 -7.64 -16.15
C HIS A 199 -16.83 -6.93 -14.86
N VAL A 200 -17.65 -5.99 -14.41
CA VAL A 200 -17.38 -5.19 -13.21
C VAL A 200 -18.26 -5.63 -12.04
N LEU A 201 -17.69 -5.60 -10.84
CA LEU A 201 -18.33 -5.83 -9.56
C LEU A 201 -18.10 -4.60 -8.68
N PHE A 202 -19.18 -4.18 -8.02
CA PHE A 202 -19.14 -3.23 -6.90
C PHE A 202 -18.38 -1.91 -7.21
N THR A 203 -18.49 -1.39 -8.44
CA THR A 203 -17.83 -0.14 -8.86
C THR A 203 -18.56 1.13 -8.42
N GLN A 204 -19.79 1.00 -7.94
CA GLN A 204 -20.49 2.12 -7.30
C GLN A 204 -19.92 2.35 -5.90
N ILE A 205 -19.42 3.57 -5.68
CA ILE A 205 -18.85 3.98 -4.39
C ILE A 205 -19.96 3.99 -3.34
N ASP A 206 -19.74 3.24 -2.26
CA ASP A 206 -20.58 3.23 -1.07
C ASP A 206 -19.71 2.99 0.17
N GLY A 207 -19.54 4.04 0.98
CA GLY A 207 -18.72 4.01 2.19
C GLY A 207 -19.24 3.10 3.31
N HIS A 208 -20.39 2.45 3.15
CA HIS A 208 -20.85 1.38 4.02
C HIS A 208 -20.24 0.00 3.66
N PHE A 209 -19.63 -0.13 2.48
CA PHE A 209 -19.08 -1.39 1.95
C PHE A 209 -20.08 -2.57 2.06
N PRO A 210 -21.26 -2.48 1.42
CA PRO A 210 -22.40 -3.37 1.68
C PRO A 210 -22.24 -4.83 1.19
N HIS A 211 -21.21 -5.13 0.40
CA HIS A 211 -21.01 -6.46 -0.19
C HIS A 211 -19.94 -7.26 0.57
N HIS A 212 -18.69 -6.90 0.37
CA HIS A 212 -17.56 -7.33 1.17
C HIS A 212 -16.68 -6.11 1.43
N HIS A 213 -15.79 -6.24 2.41
CA HIS A 213 -14.84 -5.20 2.71
C HIS A 213 -13.78 -5.11 1.59
N PRO A 214 -13.35 -3.92 1.15
CA PRO A 214 -12.39 -3.77 0.06
C PRO A 214 -10.96 -4.01 0.57
N ASP A 215 -10.66 -5.26 0.89
CA ASP A 215 -9.32 -5.73 1.22
C ASP A 215 -9.01 -7.02 0.44
N PRO A 216 -8.28 -6.92 -0.70
CA PRO A 216 -7.99 -8.07 -1.55
C PRO A 216 -6.92 -9.00 -0.95
N THR A 217 -6.30 -8.65 0.17
CA THR A 217 -5.36 -9.53 0.88
C THR A 217 -6.07 -10.61 1.70
N VAL A 218 -7.37 -10.45 1.94
CA VAL A 218 -8.22 -11.42 2.62
C VAL A 218 -8.97 -12.24 1.58
N GLU A 219 -8.61 -13.52 1.44
CA GLU A 219 -9.16 -14.39 0.40
C GLU A 219 -10.70 -14.53 0.43
N ALA A 220 -11.31 -14.40 1.61
CA ALA A 220 -12.77 -14.41 1.75
C ALA A 220 -13.45 -13.25 1.00
N ASN A 221 -12.80 -12.09 0.91
CA ASN A 221 -13.30 -10.94 0.16
C ASN A 221 -13.23 -11.15 -1.36
N LEU A 222 -12.52 -12.17 -1.84
CA LEU A 222 -12.41 -12.51 -3.27
C LEU A 222 -13.47 -13.52 -3.73
N ALA A 223 -14.41 -13.92 -2.86
CA ALA A 223 -15.37 -14.97 -3.13
C ALA A 223 -16.27 -14.67 -4.34
N ASP A 224 -16.78 -13.44 -4.43
CA ASP A 224 -17.63 -13.00 -5.54
C ASP A 224 -16.87 -12.93 -6.86
N LEU A 225 -15.65 -12.35 -6.84
CA LEU A 225 -14.77 -12.33 -8.00
C LEU A 225 -14.43 -13.74 -8.50
N LYS A 226 -14.14 -14.69 -7.59
CA LYS A 226 -13.92 -16.11 -7.94
C LYS A 226 -15.16 -16.76 -8.55
N ALA A 227 -16.34 -16.46 -8.03
CA ALA A 227 -17.60 -16.94 -8.59
C ALA A 227 -17.85 -16.37 -10.00
N LEU A 228 -17.55 -15.08 -10.21
CA LEU A 228 -17.64 -14.42 -11.51
C LEU A 228 -16.68 -15.04 -12.53
N VAL A 229 -15.40 -15.18 -12.18
CA VAL A 229 -14.38 -15.80 -13.04
C VAL A 229 -14.80 -17.20 -13.47
N ARG A 230 -15.26 -18.04 -12.53
CA ARG A 230 -15.74 -19.39 -12.81
C ARG A 230 -16.99 -19.40 -13.70
N SER A 231 -18.01 -18.59 -13.37
CA SER A 231 -19.30 -18.63 -14.05
C SER A 231 -19.24 -18.10 -15.49
N LYS A 232 -18.41 -17.08 -15.74
CA LYS A 232 -18.21 -16.48 -17.06
C LYS A 232 -17.03 -17.09 -17.82
N LYS A 233 -16.26 -17.98 -17.18
CA LYS A 233 -15.03 -18.59 -17.71
C LYS A 233 -14.00 -17.52 -18.12
N LEU A 234 -13.79 -16.55 -17.24
CA LEU A 234 -12.85 -15.44 -17.47
C LEU A 234 -11.41 -15.95 -17.39
N ASP A 235 -10.49 -15.24 -18.05
CA ASP A 235 -9.07 -15.59 -18.05
C ASP A 235 -8.42 -15.31 -16.68
N PHE A 236 -8.86 -14.25 -16.02
CA PHE A 236 -8.48 -13.87 -14.65
C PHE A 236 -9.45 -12.81 -14.08
N GLY A 237 -9.29 -12.50 -12.79
CA GLY A 237 -9.98 -11.41 -12.11
C GLY A 237 -8.98 -10.50 -11.39
N VAL A 238 -9.35 -9.23 -11.25
CA VAL A 238 -8.60 -8.18 -10.55
C VAL A 238 -9.49 -7.57 -9.47
N ALA A 239 -8.95 -7.40 -8.27
CA ALA A 239 -9.60 -6.72 -7.15
C ALA A 239 -8.74 -5.56 -6.65
N PHE A 240 -9.37 -4.52 -6.13
CA PHE A 240 -8.70 -3.36 -5.52
C PHE A 240 -9.10 -3.21 -4.07
N ASP A 241 -8.24 -2.55 -3.30
CA ASP A 241 -8.60 -2.13 -1.96
C ASP A 241 -9.37 -0.79 -1.94
N GLY A 242 -9.78 -0.38 -0.74
CA GLY A 242 -10.73 0.74 -0.55
C GLY A 242 -10.30 2.07 -1.19
N ASP A 243 -9.00 2.32 -1.29
CA ASP A 243 -8.43 3.51 -1.91
C ASP A 243 -7.61 3.25 -3.18
N GLY A 244 -7.51 2.00 -3.64
CA GLY A 244 -7.02 1.64 -4.97
C GLY A 244 -5.50 1.64 -5.15
N ASP A 245 -4.72 1.73 -4.07
CA ASP A 245 -3.26 1.64 -4.15
C ASP A 245 -2.75 0.18 -4.10
N ARG A 246 -3.63 -0.78 -3.76
CA ARG A 246 -3.33 -2.22 -3.81
C ARG A 246 -4.12 -2.97 -4.85
N ILE A 247 -3.52 -4.04 -5.35
CA ILE A 247 -4.11 -4.98 -6.30
C ILE A 247 -4.13 -6.40 -5.70
N GLY A 248 -5.24 -7.11 -5.91
CA GLY A 248 -5.32 -8.56 -5.81
C GLY A 248 -5.71 -9.17 -7.16
N VAL A 249 -5.23 -10.38 -7.43
CA VAL A 249 -5.51 -11.07 -8.69
C VAL A 249 -5.91 -12.52 -8.41
N ILE A 250 -6.87 -13.02 -9.18
CA ILE A 250 -7.18 -14.44 -9.24
C ILE A 250 -7.01 -14.95 -10.67
N ASP A 251 -6.48 -16.15 -10.85
CA ASP A 251 -6.35 -16.75 -12.18
C ASP A 251 -7.66 -17.40 -12.67
N GLY A 252 -7.69 -17.87 -13.92
CA GLY A 252 -8.86 -18.54 -14.50
C GLY A 252 -9.27 -19.86 -13.82
N LYS A 253 -8.38 -20.44 -12.98
CA LYS A 253 -8.68 -21.61 -12.13
C LYS A 253 -9.19 -21.19 -10.74
N GLY A 254 -9.27 -19.89 -10.44
CA GLY A 254 -9.73 -19.34 -9.16
C GLY A 254 -8.68 -19.31 -8.06
N ARG A 255 -7.39 -19.49 -8.39
CA ARG A 255 -6.28 -19.38 -7.43
C ARG A 255 -5.89 -17.92 -7.27
N VAL A 256 -5.63 -17.52 -6.03
CA VAL A 256 -5.11 -16.18 -5.73
C VAL A 256 -3.66 -16.08 -6.18
N ILE A 257 -3.29 -14.95 -6.77
CA ILE A 257 -1.92 -14.56 -7.06
C ILE A 257 -1.54 -13.47 -6.07
N TRP A 258 -0.66 -13.80 -5.13
CA TRP A 258 -0.27 -12.89 -4.05
C TRP A 258 0.66 -11.77 -4.52
N GLY A 259 0.81 -10.71 -3.73
CA GLY A 259 1.56 -9.51 -4.14
C GLY A 259 3.02 -9.79 -4.52
N ASP A 260 3.69 -10.70 -3.82
CA ASP A 260 5.04 -11.16 -4.15
C ASP A 260 5.10 -11.97 -5.45
N GLN A 261 4.10 -12.81 -5.73
CA GLN A 261 3.96 -13.53 -7.00
C GLN A 261 3.69 -12.58 -8.17
N LEU A 262 2.83 -11.58 -7.98
CA LEU A 262 2.59 -10.51 -8.96
C LEU A 262 3.87 -9.73 -9.24
N LEU A 263 4.60 -9.36 -8.19
CA LEU A 263 5.89 -8.69 -8.32
C LEU A 263 6.89 -9.53 -9.13
N GLY A 264 6.92 -10.85 -8.96
CA GLY A 264 7.74 -11.75 -9.77
C GLY A 264 7.36 -11.76 -11.26
N ILE A 265 6.06 -11.68 -11.58
CA ILE A 265 5.58 -11.54 -12.97
C ILE A 265 6.04 -10.22 -13.57
N PHE A 266 5.88 -9.12 -12.83
CA PHE A 266 6.31 -7.79 -13.29
C PHE A 266 7.81 -7.70 -13.45
N ALA A 267 8.57 -8.27 -12.51
CA ALA A 267 10.03 -8.28 -12.54
C ALA A 267 10.56 -8.97 -13.80
N GLU A 268 9.93 -10.04 -14.28
CA GLU A 268 10.35 -10.67 -15.53
C GLU A 268 10.28 -9.73 -16.73
N LEU A 269 9.20 -8.95 -16.86
CA LEU A 269 9.10 -8.00 -17.96
C LEU A 269 10.08 -6.84 -17.78
N VAL A 270 10.16 -6.27 -16.57
CA VAL A 270 11.05 -5.15 -16.27
C VAL A 270 12.51 -5.52 -16.50
N LEU A 271 12.96 -6.71 -16.09
CA LEU A 271 14.35 -7.16 -16.25
C LEU A 271 14.71 -7.49 -17.70
N LYS A 272 13.74 -7.82 -18.56
CA LYS A 272 13.98 -7.95 -20.02
C LYS A 272 14.33 -6.60 -20.63
N ASP A 273 13.66 -5.53 -20.20
CA ASP A 273 13.90 -4.18 -20.72
C ASP A 273 15.04 -3.47 -19.97
N ARG A 274 15.28 -3.82 -18.71
CA ARG A 274 16.33 -3.26 -17.82
C ARG A 274 17.15 -4.38 -17.15
N PRO A 275 18.10 -5.00 -17.87
CA PRO A 275 18.94 -6.06 -17.33
C PRO A 275 19.75 -5.61 -16.10
N ASN A 276 19.99 -6.52 -15.15
CA ASN A 276 20.75 -6.27 -13.91
C ASN A 276 20.13 -5.24 -12.95
N ALA A 277 18.90 -4.79 -13.18
CA ALA A 277 18.27 -3.82 -12.30
C ALA A 277 17.95 -4.41 -10.92
N THR A 278 17.98 -3.55 -9.90
CA THR A 278 17.58 -3.91 -8.54
C THR A 278 16.06 -3.89 -8.41
N ILE A 279 15.48 -4.97 -7.88
CA ILE A 279 14.04 -5.08 -7.60
C ILE A 279 13.85 -5.14 -6.08
N VAL A 280 13.06 -4.23 -5.53
CA VAL A 280 12.88 -4.08 -4.08
C VAL A 280 11.64 -4.85 -3.63
N ALA A 281 11.74 -5.68 -2.60
CA ALA A 281 10.58 -6.34 -1.99
C ALA A 281 10.68 -6.36 -0.48
N ASP A 282 9.54 -6.35 0.22
CA ASP A 282 9.52 -6.32 1.67
C ASP A 282 9.92 -7.66 2.32
N VAL A 283 10.32 -7.62 3.60
CA VAL A 283 10.71 -8.81 4.39
C VAL A 283 9.61 -9.88 4.49
N LYS A 284 8.34 -9.58 4.18
CA LYS A 284 7.25 -10.58 4.19
C LYS A 284 7.15 -11.38 2.90
N ALA A 285 7.81 -10.94 1.83
CA ALA A 285 7.74 -11.59 0.54
C ALA A 285 8.40 -12.98 0.55
N SER A 286 7.82 -13.92 -0.18
CA SER A 286 8.34 -15.27 -0.38
C SER A 286 9.81 -15.28 -0.79
N GLN A 287 10.58 -16.26 -0.31
CA GLN A 287 11.96 -16.48 -0.78
C GLN A 287 12.00 -16.76 -2.29
N THR A 288 10.94 -17.40 -2.81
CA THR A 288 10.83 -17.74 -4.24
C THR A 288 10.84 -16.51 -5.15
N LEU A 289 10.39 -15.35 -4.67
CA LEU A 289 10.46 -14.09 -5.41
C LEU A 289 11.92 -13.64 -5.57
N PHE A 290 12.70 -13.60 -4.49
CA PHE A 290 14.09 -13.17 -4.53
C PHE A 290 14.95 -14.10 -5.39
N ASP A 291 14.70 -15.41 -5.28
CA ASP A 291 15.34 -16.42 -6.12
C ASP A 291 14.96 -16.22 -7.60
N ARG A 292 13.69 -15.92 -7.89
CA ARG A 292 13.20 -15.62 -9.25
C ARG A 292 13.86 -14.39 -9.83
N ILE A 293 13.97 -13.30 -9.07
CA ILE A 293 14.65 -12.07 -9.51
C ILE A 293 16.11 -12.38 -9.88
N SER A 294 16.81 -13.13 -9.03
CA SER A 294 18.19 -13.56 -9.29
C SER A 294 18.31 -14.42 -10.55
N ALA A 295 17.41 -15.39 -10.72
CA ALA A 295 17.38 -16.29 -11.88
C ALA A 295 17.09 -15.55 -13.19
N LEU A 296 16.39 -14.42 -13.13
CA LEU A 296 16.14 -13.52 -14.27
C LEU A 296 17.30 -12.55 -14.54
N GLY A 297 18.38 -12.62 -13.77
CA GLY A 297 19.55 -11.73 -13.90
C GLY A 297 19.35 -10.36 -13.26
N GLY A 298 18.36 -10.19 -12.39
CA GLY A 298 18.17 -8.99 -11.57
C GLY A 298 18.91 -9.06 -10.24
N GLN A 299 18.90 -7.95 -9.49
CA GLN A 299 19.45 -7.89 -8.14
C GLN A 299 18.29 -7.80 -7.13
N PRO A 300 17.95 -8.87 -6.40
CA PRO A 300 16.93 -8.77 -5.35
C PRO A 300 17.43 -7.89 -4.21
N LEU A 301 16.60 -6.95 -3.74
CA LEU A 301 16.83 -6.23 -2.51
C LEU A 301 15.65 -6.44 -1.56
N MET A 302 15.89 -7.18 -0.49
CA MET A 302 14.95 -7.25 0.63
C MET A 302 15.00 -5.94 1.41
N TRP A 303 13.83 -5.39 1.76
CA TRP A 303 13.72 -4.12 2.47
C TRP A 303 12.61 -4.12 3.50
N LYS A 304 12.55 -3.05 4.30
CA LYS A 304 11.55 -2.87 5.36
C LYS A 304 10.13 -2.84 4.80
N THR A 305 9.19 -3.43 5.52
CA THR A 305 7.76 -3.34 5.20
C THR A 305 7.27 -1.91 5.38
N GLY A 306 6.38 -1.44 4.51
CA GLY A 306 5.72 -0.15 4.56
C GLY A 306 5.86 0.58 3.23
N HIS A 307 4.73 0.92 2.62
CA HIS A 307 4.69 1.55 1.29
C HIS A 307 5.58 2.80 1.15
N SER A 308 5.62 3.66 2.18
CA SER A 308 6.49 4.83 2.23
C SER A 308 7.99 4.47 2.26
N LEU A 309 8.37 3.38 2.93
CA LEU A 309 9.77 2.92 3.02
C LEU A 309 10.25 2.29 1.72
N ILE A 310 9.41 1.48 1.06
CA ILE A 310 9.72 0.89 -0.25
C ILE A 310 9.88 2.00 -1.29
N LYS A 311 8.92 2.93 -1.37
CA LYS A 311 8.96 4.09 -2.29
C LYS A 311 10.23 4.92 -2.09
N SER A 312 10.57 5.24 -0.84
CA SER A 312 11.77 6.00 -0.51
C SER A 312 13.04 5.24 -0.89
N LYS A 313 13.10 3.92 -0.65
CA LYS A 313 14.25 3.10 -1.02
C LYS A 313 14.42 3.03 -2.52
N MET A 314 13.35 2.81 -3.27
CA MET A 314 13.39 2.78 -4.72
C MET A 314 13.94 4.09 -5.30
N LYS A 315 13.52 5.24 -4.76
CA LYS A 315 14.06 6.54 -5.16
C LYS A 315 15.55 6.69 -4.83
N GLU A 316 15.97 6.27 -3.63
CA GLU A 316 17.37 6.31 -3.17
C GLU A 316 18.31 5.55 -4.12
N ILE A 317 17.89 4.36 -4.59
CA ILE A 317 18.74 3.48 -5.40
C ILE A 317 18.34 3.45 -6.89
N ALA A 318 17.42 4.31 -7.31
CA ALA A 318 16.83 4.33 -8.65
C ALA A 318 16.32 2.95 -9.13
N ALA A 319 15.71 2.16 -8.25
CA ALA A 319 15.14 0.87 -8.60
C ALA A 319 13.91 1.05 -9.51
N PRO A 320 13.82 0.32 -10.64
CA PRO A 320 12.69 0.45 -11.57
C PRO A 320 11.38 -0.16 -11.08
N LEU A 321 11.44 -1.06 -10.10
CA LEU A 321 10.29 -1.80 -9.63
C LEU A 321 10.49 -2.16 -8.17
N GLY A 322 9.41 -2.07 -7.41
CA GLY A 322 9.35 -2.66 -6.09
C GLY A 322 7.93 -3.06 -5.74
N GLY A 323 7.76 -3.74 -4.62
CA GLY A 323 6.46 -4.10 -4.13
C GLY A 323 6.47 -4.76 -2.77
N GLU A 324 5.28 -4.93 -2.24
CA GLU A 324 5.04 -5.57 -0.96
C GLU A 324 4.11 -6.76 -1.12
N MET A 325 4.19 -7.72 -0.21
CA MET A 325 3.27 -8.86 -0.24
C MET A 325 1.79 -8.42 -0.15
N THR A 326 1.51 -7.28 0.47
CA THR A 326 0.17 -6.68 0.59
C THR A 326 -0.44 -6.24 -0.74
N GLY A 327 0.31 -6.24 -1.84
CA GLY A 327 -0.20 -5.86 -3.16
C GLY A 327 0.02 -4.39 -3.53
N HIS A 328 0.78 -3.64 -2.71
CA HIS A 328 1.37 -2.37 -3.14
C HIS A 328 2.49 -2.66 -4.14
N ILE A 329 2.33 -2.21 -5.39
CA ILE A 329 3.33 -2.40 -6.46
C ILE A 329 3.70 -1.05 -7.04
N PHE A 330 5.00 -0.77 -7.09
CA PHE A 330 5.58 0.53 -7.42
C PHE A 330 6.36 0.41 -8.74
N PHE A 331 5.95 1.15 -9.76
CA PHE A 331 6.62 1.16 -11.06
C PHE A 331 7.36 2.48 -11.27
N ALA A 332 8.66 2.40 -11.52
CA ALA A 332 9.56 3.53 -11.84
C ALA A 332 10.33 3.32 -13.15
N ASP A 333 10.00 2.26 -13.90
CA ASP A 333 10.57 1.95 -15.20
C ASP A 333 9.99 2.81 -16.33
N ASP A 334 8.67 2.97 -16.34
CA ASP A 334 7.95 3.83 -17.29
C ASP A 334 6.86 4.66 -16.58
N TYR A 335 6.97 4.81 -15.26
CA TYR A 335 5.98 5.44 -14.39
C TYR A 335 6.66 6.20 -13.24
N TYR A 336 5.89 6.77 -12.32
CA TYR A 336 6.35 7.80 -11.37
C TYR A 336 6.95 7.26 -10.06
N GLY A 337 6.96 5.94 -9.85
CA GLY A 337 7.54 5.29 -8.67
C GLY A 337 6.65 5.22 -7.44
N PHE A 338 5.39 5.69 -7.52
CA PHE A 338 4.39 5.44 -6.47
C PHE A 338 3.61 4.14 -6.71
N ASP A 339 3.01 3.64 -5.64
CA ASP A 339 2.09 2.51 -5.59
C ASP A 339 0.78 2.84 -6.27
N ASP A 340 0.37 1.99 -7.21
CA ASP A 340 -0.83 2.19 -8.01
C ASP A 340 -1.39 0.83 -8.46
N GLY A 341 -2.43 0.37 -7.77
CA GLY A 341 -3.08 -0.91 -8.08
C GLY A 341 -3.70 -0.89 -9.49
N LEU A 342 -4.26 0.24 -9.90
CA LEU A 342 -4.91 0.38 -11.22
C LEU A 342 -3.88 0.33 -12.34
N TYR A 343 -2.73 0.98 -12.16
CA TYR A 343 -1.60 0.85 -13.09
C TYR A 343 -1.04 -0.59 -13.09
N ALA A 344 -0.92 -1.23 -11.92
CA ALA A 344 -0.50 -2.62 -11.84
C ALA A 344 -1.41 -3.56 -12.64
N ALA A 345 -2.73 -3.31 -12.65
CA ALA A 345 -3.68 -4.09 -13.45
C ALA A 345 -3.45 -3.91 -14.96
N VAL A 346 -3.22 -2.68 -15.42
CA VAL A 346 -2.89 -2.39 -16.82
C VAL A 346 -1.54 -3.02 -17.19
N ARG A 347 -0.52 -2.89 -16.32
CA ARG A 347 0.80 -3.51 -16.47
C ARG A 347 0.74 -5.02 -16.48
N LEU A 348 -0.23 -5.65 -15.79
CA LEU A 348 -0.42 -7.09 -15.82
C LEU A 348 -0.84 -7.52 -17.21
N ILE A 349 -1.85 -6.86 -17.78
CA ILE A 349 -2.32 -7.16 -19.15
C ILE A 349 -1.18 -7.03 -20.17
N ARG A 350 -0.36 -5.98 -20.07
CA ARG A 350 0.84 -5.79 -20.91
C ARG A 350 1.85 -6.93 -20.70
N SER A 351 2.11 -7.31 -19.44
CA SER A 351 2.99 -8.42 -19.09
C SER A 351 2.53 -9.74 -19.69
N LEU A 352 1.26 -10.11 -19.54
CA LEU A 352 0.71 -11.34 -20.13
C LEU A 352 0.89 -11.37 -21.65
N THR A 353 0.72 -10.22 -22.30
CA THR A 353 0.87 -10.06 -23.75
C THR A 353 2.31 -10.23 -24.20
N ARG A 354 3.24 -9.50 -23.58
CA ARG A 354 4.67 -9.56 -23.95
C ARG A 354 5.33 -10.87 -23.55
N LEU A 355 4.89 -11.48 -22.45
CA LEU A 355 5.34 -12.80 -22.00
C LEU A 355 4.66 -13.96 -22.74
N ARG A 356 3.59 -13.69 -23.50
CA ARG A 356 2.78 -14.67 -24.24
C ARG A 356 2.28 -15.82 -23.37
N ARG A 357 1.90 -15.51 -22.13
CA ARG A 357 1.44 -16.48 -21.12
C ARG A 357 0.26 -15.90 -20.36
N SER A 358 -0.69 -16.76 -20.02
CA SER A 358 -1.82 -16.37 -19.16
C SER A 358 -1.40 -16.32 -17.69
N VAL A 359 -2.21 -15.66 -16.85
CA VAL A 359 -2.01 -15.68 -15.38
C VAL A 359 -1.93 -17.12 -14.86
N THR A 360 -2.81 -17.99 -15.36
CA THR A 360 -2.83 -19.42 -14.99
C THR A 360 -1.53 -20.14 -15.36
N ALA A 361 -0.99 -19.90 -16.56
CA ALA A 361 0.27 -20.52 -16.98
C ALA A 361 1.44 -20.03 -16.12
N LEU A 362 1.50 -18.71 -15.86
CA LEU A 362 2.51 -18.13 -14.98
C LEU A 362 2.43 -18.70 -13.56
N ARG A 363 1.21 -18.87 -13.03
CA ARG A 363 1.02 -19.49 -11.70
C ARG A 363 1.37 -20.98 -11.68
N ASP A 364 1.11 -21.70 -12.77
CA ASP A 364 1.47 -23.13 -12.92
C ASP A 364 3.01 -23.36 -12.92
N GLU A 365 3.80 -22.34 -13.30
CA GLU A 365 5.28 -22.40 -13.28
C GLU A 365 5.88 -22.05 -11.90
N MET A 366 5.11 -21.44 -11.01
CA MET A 366 5.59 -21.01 -9.70
C MET A 366 5.62 -22.20 -8.72
N PRO A 367 6.64 -22.31 -7.84
CA PRO A 367 6.64 -23.31 -6.78
C PRO A 367 5.41 -23.18 -5.88
N ASP A 368 4.89 -24.32 -5.44
CA ASP A 368 3.90 -24.34 -4.37
C ASP A 368 4.62 -24.39 -3.03
N MET A 369 4.39 -23.36 -2.22
CA MET A 369 4.96 -23.20 -0.90
C MET A 369 3.86 -23.31 0.15
N ALA A 370 4.18 -23.91 1.29
CA ALA A 370 3.31 -23.93 2.45
C ALA A 370 3.57 -22.67 3.28
N ASN A 371 2.53 -21.85 3.48
CA ASN A 371 2.64 -20.55 4.13
C ASN A 371 1.65 -20.44 5.29
N THR A 372 2.03 -19.73 6.35
CA THR A 372 1.05 -19.22 7.29
C THR A 372 0.39 -17.96 6.73
N PRO A 373 -0.85 -17.62 7.15
CA PRO A 373 -1.27 -16.22 7.16
C PRO A 373 -0.37 -15.39 8.09
N GLU A 374 -0.56 -14.08 8.15
CA GLU A 374 -0.01 -13.30 9.26
C GLU A 374 -0.62 -13.80 10.58
N ILE A 375 0.24 -14.20 11.51
CA ILE A 375 -0.17 -14.60 12.87
C ILE A 375 0.20 -13.46 13.80
N ARG A 376 -0.77 -13.00 14.60
CA ARG A 376 -0.59 -11.93 15.58
C ARG A 376 -0.56 -12.50 16.98
N PHE A 377 0.46 -12.12 17.75
CA PHE A 377 0.61 -12.45 19.15
C PHE A 377 0.37 -11.18 19.96
N PRO A 378 -0.74 -11.09 20.72
CA PRO A 378 -0.97 -9.96 21.62
C PRO A 378 0.18 -9.84 22.62
N VAL A 379 0.71 -8.63 22.76
CA VAL A 379 1.74 -8.31 23.76
C VAL A 379 1.54 -6.87 24.19
N GLU A 380 1.84 -6.55 25.44
CA GLU A 380 1.78 -5.16 25.86
C GLU A 380 2.68 -4.28 25.00
N GLU A 381 2.22 -3.07 24.67
CA GLU A 381 2.95 -2.09 23.87
C GLU A 381 4.36 -1.84 24.43
N SER A 382 4.51 -1.84 25.76
CA SER A 382 5.77 -1.66 26.48
C SER A 382 6.77 -2.81 26.28
N ARG A 383 6.30 -4.01 25.92
CA ARG A 383 7.08 -5.25 25.83
C ARG A 383 7.43 -5.66 24.41
N LYS A 384 6.65 -5.24 23.39
CA LYS A 384 6.79 -5.76 22.02
C LYS A 384 8.21 -5.66 21.44
N PHE A 385 8.89 -4.54 21.63
CA PHE A 385 10.27 -4.37 21.13
C PHE A 385 11.28 -5.16 21.97
N ALA A 386 11.09 -5.23 23.29
CA ALA A 386 11.95 -6.00 24.18
C ALA A 386 11.92 -7.49 23.84
N VAL A 387 10.75 -8.05 23.55
CA VAL A 387 10.61 -9.46 23.16
C VAL A 387 11.37 -9.77 21.88
N VAL A 388 11.31 -8.88 20.87
CA VAL A 388 12.09 -9.06 19.63
C VAL A 388 13.59 -9.08 19.94
N GLU A 389 14.09 -8.17 20.78
CA GLU A 389 15.51 -8.14 21.17
C GLU A 389 15.94 -9.39 21.98
N GLU A 390 15.09 -9.90 22.86
CA GLU A 390 15.32 -11.15 23.60
C GLU A 390 15.47 -12.34 22.64
N VAL A 391 14.56 -12.49 21.67
CA VAL A 391 14.62 -13.53 20.63
C VAL A 391 15.87 -13.35 19.76
N ARG A 392 16.17 -12.11 19.35
CA ARG A 392 17.36 -11.76 18.57
C ARG A 392 18.63 -12.24 19.27
N ALA A 393 18.78 -11.94 20.56
CA ALA A 393 19.96 -12.34 21.33
C ALA A 393 20.14 -13.86 21.37
N ARG A 394 19.06 -14.62 21.56
CA ARG A 394 19.09 -16.10 21.55
C ARG A 394 19.49 -16.65 20.18
N LEU A 395 18.90 -16.14 19.10
CA LEU A 395 19.19 -16.59 17.73
C LEU A 395 20.65 -16.33 17.34
N LEU A 396 21.18 -15.15 17.64
CA LEU A 396 22.57 -14.80 17.34
C LEU A 396 23.55 -15.64 18.17
N ALA A 397 23.25 -15.90 19.45
CA ALA A 397 24.06 -16.80 20.28
C ALA A 397 24.08 -18.23 19.75
N ALA A 398 23.00 -18.68 19.10
CA ALA A 398 22.91 -19.98 18.44
C ALA A 398 23.54 -20.02 17.03
N GLY A 399 24.04 -18.89 16.51
CA GLY A 399 24.62 -18.82 15.17
C GLY A 399 23.60 -18.95 14.03
N ALA A 400 22.33 -18.59 14.27
CA ALA A 400 21.27 -18.64 13.28
C ALA A 400 21.53 -17.65 12.12
N SER A 401 21.05 -17.99 10.91
CA SER A 401 21.03 -17.06 9.78
C SER A 401 19.82 -16.15 9.90
N VAL A 402 20.05 -14.90 10.30
CA VAL A 402 19.00 -13.91 10.54
C VAL A 402 19.21 -12.70 9.63
N ASP A 403 18.19 -12.32 8.90
CA ASP A 403 18.08 -11.01 8.28
C ASP A 403 17.35 -10.07 9.25
N GLU A 404 18.03 -8.99 9.64
CA GLU A 404 17.58 -8.03 10.65
C GLU A 404 17.02 -6.74 10.02
N THR A 405 16.68 -6.75 8.73
CA THR A 405 16.23 -5.56 7.99
C THR A 405 14.99 -4.92 8.62
N ASP A 406 14.01 -5.72 9.03
CA ASP A 406 12.77 -5.29 9.68
C ASP A 406 12.21 -6.42 10.56
N GLY A 407 12.63 -6.44 11.83
CA GLY A 407 12.42 -7.56 12.73
C GLY A 407 13.49 -8.64 12.52
N LEU A 408 13.10 -9.90 12.65
CA LEU A 408 13.98 -11.06 12.54
C LEU A 408 13.40 -12.03 11.50
N ARG A 409 13.99 -12.06 10.30
CA ARG A 409 13.69 -13.09 9.30
C ARG A 409 14.76 -14.17 9.37
N VAL A 410 14.40 -15.30 9.95
CA VAL A 410 15.29 -16.44 10.19
C VAL A 410 15.19 -17.42 9.04
N ASN A 411 16.33 -17.70 8.40
CA ASN A 411 16.41 -18.69 7.32
C ASN A 411 16.89 -20.03 7.86
N THR A 412 16.21 -21.10 7.47
CA THR A 412 16.50 -22.48 7.86
C THR A 412 16.58 -23.39 6.63
N ALA A 413 16.87 -24.68 6.83
CA ALA A 413 16.86 -25.66 5.73
C ALA A 413 15.44 -25.92 5.15
N ASP A 414 14.41 -25.71 5.99
CA ASP A 414 13.01 -25.95 5.64
C ASP A 414 12.36 -24.76 4.92
N GLY A 415 12.84 -23.55 5.19
CA GLY A 415 12.29 -22.30 4.67
C GLY A 415 12.69 -21.10 5.53
N TRP A 416 11.75 -20.22 5.83
CA TRP A 416 12.00 -19.05 6.69
C TRP A 416 10.80 -18.72 7.57
N TRP A 417 11.07 -18.05 8.69
CA TRP A 417 10.05 -17.39 9.49
C TRP A 417 10.47 -15.97 9.85
N LEU A 418 9.48 -15.09 9.99
CA LEU A 418 9.63 -13.69 10.33
C LEU A 418 8.96 -13.43 11.69
N LEU A 419 9.64 -12.66 12.53
CA LEU A 419 9.09 -12.07 13.75
C LEU A 419 9.36 -10.56 13.74
N ARG A 420 8.31 -9.75 13.88
CA ARG A 420 8.44 -8.30 14.00
C ARG A 420 7.46 -7.71 14.99
N ALA A 421 7.82 -6.57 15.58
CA ALA A 421 6.87 -5.76 16.34
C ALA A 421 5.95 -4.99 15.38
N SER A 422 4.65 -4.96 15.67
CA SER A 422 3.72 -4.13 14.91
C SER A 422 3.91 -2.64 15.26
N ASN A 423 4.02 -1.78 14.25
CA ASN A 423 4.10 -0.32 14.44
C ASN A 423 2.74 0.31 14.79
N THR A 424 1.63 -0.43 14.63
CA THR A 424 0.28 0.14 14.73
C THR A 424 -0.63 -0.58 15.73
N GLN A 425 -0.17 -1.68 16.33
CA GLN A 425 -0.95 -2.50 17.26
C GLN A 425 -0.03 -3.08 18.35
N ASP A 426 -0.60 -3.33 19.52
CA ASP A 426 0.02 -3.97 20.68
C ASP A 426 0.19 -5.48 20.43
N SER A 427 1.00 -5.83 19.42
CA SER A 427 1.19 -7.20 18.97
C SER A 427 2.54 -7.41 18.29
N LEU A 428 3.03 -8.64 18.37
CA LEU A 428 4.04 -9.17 17.46
C LEU A 428 3.34 -9.79 16.25
N VAL A 429 3.95 -9.64 15.10
CA VAL A 429 3.47 -10.21 13.84
C VAL A 429 4.49 -11.23 13.37
N THR A 430 4.00 -12.41 13.03
CA THR A 430 4.83 -13.47 12.48
C THR A 430 4.27 -14.01 11.17
N ARG A 431 5.16 -14.59 10.38
CA ARG A 431 4.83 -15.33 9.17
C ARG A 431 5.89 -16.39 8.92
N ALA A 432 5.49 -17.56 8.42
CA ALA A 432 6.43 -18.58 8.00
C ALA A 432 6.07 -19.10 6.60
N GLU A 433 7.11 -19.52 5.88
CA GLU A 433 7.05 -20.18 4.58
C GLU A 433 7.99 -21.38 4.59
N ALA A 434 7.50 -22.52 4.11
CA ALA A 434 8.28 -23.73 3.95
C ALA A 434 7.97 -24.44 2.63
N LYS A 435 8.83 -25.39 2.27
CA LYS A 435 8.66 -26.23 1.06
C LYS A 435 7.44 -27.15 1.13
N ASP A 436 7.02 -27.53 2.34
CA ASP A 436 5.89 -28.41 2.59
C ASP A 436 5.27 -28.17 3.98
N ALA A 437 4.17 -28.86 4.26
CA ALA A 437 3.41 -28.72 5.50
C ALA A 437 4.20 -29.19 6.75
N GLU A 438 5.09 -30.17 6.61
CA GLU A 438 5.90 -30.67 7.74
C GLU A 438 6.97 -29.66 8.12
N GLY A 439 7.65 -29.09 7.13
CA GLY A 439 8.59 -27.98 7.31
C GLY A 439 7.88 -26.77 7.93
N LEU A 440 6.69 -26.42 7.45
CA LEU A 440 5.93 -25.30 8.01
C LEU A 440 5.59 -25.52 9.49
N ALA A 441 5.20 -26.74 9.86
CA ALA A 441 4.94 -27.11 11.25
C ALA A 441 6.19 -26.98 12.14
N ARG A 442 7.38 -27.36 11.61
CA ARG A 442 8.66 -27.18 12.33
C ARG A 442 9.01 -25.70 12.52
N LEU A 443 8.82 -24.85 11.51
CA LEU A 443 9.06 -23.40 11.62
C LEU A 443 8.11 -22.75 12.62
N ILE A 444 6.83 -23.14 12.59
CA ILE A 444 5.84 -22.68 13.58
C ILE A 444 6.26 -23.06 15.00
N ALA A 445 6.70 -24.31 15.21
CA ALA A 445 7.15 -24.77 16.51
C ALA A 445 8.40 -24.00 17.00
N ASP A 446 9.32 -23.64 16.09
CA ASP A 446 10.49 -22.83 16.40
C ASP A 446 10.09 -21.40 16.83
N ILE A 447 9.16 -20.77 16.11
CA ILE A 447 8.60 -19.46 16.51
C ILE A 447 7.97 -19.55 17.90
N ASP A 448 7.11 -20.54 18.14
CA ASP A 448 6.39 -20.70 19.40
C ASP A 448 7.39 -20.96 20.55
N ALA A 449 8.46 -21.74 20.32
CA ALA A 449 9.52 -21.96 21.31
C ALA A 449 10.30 -20.66 21.62
N GLN A 450 10.70 -19.92 20.59
CA GLN A 450 11.39 -18.64 20.77
C GLN A 450 10.54 -17.63 21.52
N LEU A 451 9.24 -17.55 21.25
CA LEU A 451 8.33 -16.63 21.93
C LEU A 451 8.01 -17.08 23.36
N ALA A 452 7.88 -18.39 23.61
CA ALA A 452 7.64 -18.94 24.94
C ALA A 452 8.79 -18.62 25.91
N ASP A 453 10.04 -18.64 25.44
CA ASP A 453 11.23 -18.22 26.22
C ASP A 453 11.23 -16.71 26.56
N SER A 454 10.27 -15.94 26.04
CA SER A 454 10.02 -14.52 26.32
C SER A 454 8.62 -14.28 26.93
N ASP A 455 7.99 -15.32 27.46
CA ASP A 455 6.65 -15.31 28.07
C ASP A 455 5.52 -14.89 27.11
N VAL A 456 5.70 -15.09 25.81
CA VAL A 456 4.68 -14.85 24.79
C VAL A 456 4.20 -16.19 24.23
N ILE A 457 2.93 -16.50 24.43
CA ILE A 457 2.32 -17.76 23.97
C ILE A 457 1.23 -17.44 22.96
N ARG A 458 1.02 -18.35 22.01
CA ARG A 458 -0.09 -18.26 21.05
C ARG A 458 -1.43 -18.23 21.81
N PRO A 459 -2.37 -17.34 21.42
CA PRO A 459 -3.68 -17.26 22.06
C PRO A 459 -4.52 -18.53 21.90
#